data_AF-A0A920UE69-F1
#
_entry.id   AF-A0A920UE69-F1
#
_cell.length_a   1.000
_cell.length_b   1.000
_cell.length_c   1.000
_cell.angle_alpha   90.00
_cell.angle_beta   90.00
_cell.angle_gamma   90.00
#
_symmetry.space_group_name_H-M   'P 1'
#
loop_
_entity.id
_entity.type
_entity.pdbx_description
1 polymer ?
#
loop_
_entity_poly.entity_id
_entity_poly.type
_entity_poly.pdbx_seq_one_letter_code
_entity_poly.pdbx_strand_id
1 'polypeptide(L)'
;MQNPDLVPDKIKDNLKKISLWETDPNNLFRITWKNEPVSKGGGFGNVNYMVIPSELSGVRAKIIALTGKWFSQKVPTRLEQHTAA
;
A
#
# COMPACT_ATOMS: atom_id res chain seq x y z
N MET A 1 3.59 -5.64 -12.96
CA MET A 1 3.22 -4.40 -12.22
C MET A 1 3.37 -3.24 -13.19
N GLN A 2 2.35 -2.40 -13.34
CA GLN A 2 2.44 -1.24 -14.23
C GLN A 2 3.38 -0.17 -13.66
N ASN A 3 4.02 0.60 -14.53
CA ASN A 3 4.94 1.65 -14.10
C ASN A 3 4.15 2.87 -13.58
N PRO A 4 4.25 3.23 -12.28
CA PRO A 4 3.53 4.38 -11.72
C PRO A 4 3.94 5.73 -12.32
N ASP A 5 5.13 5.82 -12.91
CA ASP A 5 5.61 7.05 -13.54
C ASP A 5 4.76 7.46 -14.75
N LEU A 6 4.14 6.47 -15.41
CA LEU A 6 3.25 6.65 -16.56
C LEU A 6 1.83 7.10 -16.17
N VAL A 7 1.51 7.17 -14.87
CA VAL A 7 0.21 7.66 -14.41
C VAL A 7 0.11 9.17 -14.70
N PRO A 8 -0.98 9.66 -15.32
CA PRO A 8 -1.15 11.09 -15.58
C PRO A 8 -1.09 11.94 -14.32
N ASP A 9 -0.48 13.12 -14.39
CA ASP A 9 -0.27 13.97 -13.20
C ASP A 9 -1.59 14.43 -12.56
N LYS A 10 -2.64 14.63 -13.35
CA LYS A 10 -4.00 14.90 -12.85
C LYS A 10 -4.48 13.81 -11.89
N ILE A 11 -4.17 12.54 -12.17
CA ILE A 11 -4.52 11.42 -11.30
C ILE A 11 -3.64 11.43 -10.05
N LYS A 12 -2.32 11.64 -10.19
CA LYS A 12 -1.39 11.77 -9.05
C LYS A 12 -1.80 12.89 -8.10
N ASP A 13 -2.30 14.02 -8.61
CA ASP A 13 -2.77 15.13 -7.79
C ASP A 13 -4.11 14.86 -7.10
N ASN A 14 -4.99 14.07 -7.73
CA ASN A 14 -6.20 13.58 -7.08
C ASN A 14 -5.89 12.58 -5.97
N LEU A 15 -4.89 11.71 -6.16
CA LEU A 15 -4.45 10.73 -5.16
C LEU A 15 -3.98 11.39 -3.85
N LYS A 16 -3.43 12.61 -3.92
CA LYS A 16 -3.03 13.40 -2.73
C LYS A 16 -4.21 13.84 -1.86
N LYS A 17 -5.43 13.83 -2.39
CA LYS A 17 -6.64 14.33 -1.70
C LYS A 17 -7.46 13.22 -1.05
N ILE A 18 -7.39 12.01 -1.60
CA ILE A 18 -8.18 10.85 -1.17
C ILE A 18 -7.42 9.96 -0.18
N SER A 19 -8.14 9.13 0.56
CA SER A 19 -7.54 8.16 1.48
C SER A 19 -7.17 6.86 0.75
N LEU A 20 -6.11 6.17 1.19
CA LEU A 20 -5.65 4.93 0.55
C LEU A 20 -6.73 3.83 0.54
N TRP A 21 -7.62 3.85 1.53
CA TRP A 21 -8.68 2.85 1.73
C TRP A 21 -10.06 3.33 1.27
N GLU A 22 -10.12 4.51 0.68
CA GLU A 22 -11.36 5.10 0.17
C GLU A 22 -11.84 4.38 -1.08
N THR A 23 -13.17 4.23 -1.20
CA THR A 23 -13.79 3.65 -2.39
C THR A 23 -13.86 4.70 -3.50
N ASP A 24 -12.71 5.02 -4.10
CA ASP A 24 -12.56 5.97 -5.21
C ASP A 24 -11.84 5.31 -6.41
N PRO A 25 -12.30 5.51 -7.66
CA PRO A 25 -11.68 4.88 -8.85
C PRO A 25 -10.19 5.21 -9.03
N ASN A 26 -9.72 6.37 -8.57
CA ASN A 26 -8.30 6.74 -8.66
C ASN A 26 -7.41 5.79 -7.84
N ASN A 27 -7.92 5.15 -6.78
CA ASN A 27 -7.16 4.15 -6.01
C ASN A 27 -6.84 2.88 -6.82
N LEU A 28 -7.48 2.63 -7.97
CA LEU A 28 -7.09 1.55 -8.88
C LEU A 28 -5.66 1.72 -9.43
N PHE A 29 -5.18 2.97 -9.55
CA PHE A 29 -3.79 3.27 -9.92
C PHE A 29 -2.79 2.95 -8.79
N ARG A 30 -3.29 2.66 -7.58
CA ARG A 30 -2.50 2.30 -6.38
C ARG A 30 -2.51 0.80 -6.08
N ILE A 31 -2.91 -0.06 -7.02
CA ILE A 31 -2.74 -1.53 -6.91
C ILE A 31 -1.26 -1.89 -7.19
N THR A 32 -0.39 -1.50 -6.27
CA THR A 32 1.07 -1.63 -6.40
C THR A 32 1.75 -1.66 -5.02
N TRP A 33 2.95 -2.26 -4.96
CA TRP A 33 3.80 -2.25 -3.76
C TRP A 33 4.58 -0.95 -3.55
N LYS A 34 4.54 -0.07 -4.56
CA LYS A 34 5.26 1.22 -4.61
C LYS A 34 4.46 2.38 -4.02
N ASN A 35 3.39 2.14 -3.27
CA ASN A 35 2.66 3.23 -2.64
C ASN A 35 3.51 3.88 -1.54
N GLU A 36 3.41 5.20 -1.41
CA GLU A 36 3.97 5.89 -0.25
C GLU A 36 3.26 5.42 1.05
N PRO A 37 4.00 5.13 2.14
CA PRO A 37 3.45 4.54 3.36
C PRO A 37 2.70 5.57 4.25
N VAL A 38 1.68 6.22 3.67
CA VAL A 38 0.82 7.21 4.33
C VAL A 38 -0.65 6.81 4.20
N SER A 39 -1.45 7.08 5.23
CA SER A 39 -2.85 6.65 5.31
C SER A 39 -3.81 7.50 4.45
N LYS A 40 -3.51 8.79 4.30
CA LYS A 40 -4.27 9.73 3.47
C LYS A 40 -3.31 10.54 2.61
N GLY A 41 -3.72 10.77 1.37
CA GLY A 41 -2.87 11.40 0.39
C GLY A 41 -1.69 10.51 0.00
N GLY A 42 -0.58 11.13 -0.36
CA GLY A 42 0.63 10.47 -0.82
C GLY A 42 0.68 10.22 -2.32
N GLY A 43 1.81 9.69 -2.77
CA GLY A 43 2.06 9.35 -4.17
C GLY A 43 2.59 7.93 -4.33
N PHE A 44 3.68 7.82 -5.08
CA PHE A 44 4.41 6.60 -5.32
C PHE A 44 5.86 6.77 -4.89
N GLY A 45 6.51 5.67 -4.50
CA GLY A 45 7.89 5.63 -4.08
C GLY A 45 8.51 4.24 -4.30
N ASN A 46 9.37 3.84 -3.36
CA ASN A 46 10.02 2.54 -3.40
C ASN A 46 9.06 1.41 -2.97
N VAL A 47 9.47 0.17 -3.22
CA VAL A 47 8.73 -1.02 -2.77
C VAL A 47 8.72 -1.05 -1.25
N ASN A 48 7.55 -1.23 -0.66
CA ASN A 48 7.41 -1.44 0.79
C ASN A 48 7.83 -2.87 1.15
N TYR A 49 8.94 -3.00 1.85
CA TYR A 49 9.41 -4.28 2.37
C TYR A 49 10.10 -4.10 3.73
N MET A 50 10.17 -5.21 4.47
CA MET A 50 11.04 -5.35 5.64
C MET A 50 11.97 -6.54 5.45
N VAL A 51 13.12 -6.49 6.11
CA VAL A 51 14.05 -7.61 6.14
C VAL A 51 13.89 -8.30 7.49
N ILE A 52 13.70 -9.62 7.46
CA ILE A 52 13.67 -10.41 8.68
C ILE A 52 15.11 -10.69 9.10
N PRO A 53 15.55 -10.24 10.29
CA PRO A 53 16.91 -10.49 10.78
C PRO A 53 17.22 -11.98 10.90
N SER A 54 18.48 -12.36 10.71
CA SER A 54 18.94 -13.75 10.86
C SER A 54 18.77 -14.27 12.29
N GLU A 55 18.81 -13.36 13.28
CA GLU A 55 18.60 -13.63 14.70
C GLU A 55 17.18 -14.13 14.98
N LEU A 56 16.20 -13.70 14.17
CA LEU A 56 14.81 -14.15 14.27
C LEU A 56 14.52 -15.36 13.38
N SER A 57 15.11 -15.40 12.18
CA SER A 57 14.80 -16.46 11.20
C SER A 57 15.62 -17.73 11.39
N GLY A 58 16.77 -17.66 12.07
CA GLY A 58 17.68 -18.80 12.27
C GLY A 58 18.41 -19.26 11.02
N VAL A 59 18.29 -18.53 9.90
CA VAL A 59 18.91 -18.89 8.62
C VAL A 59 19.87 -17.81 8.13
N ARG A 60 20.91 -18.22 7.38
CA ARG A 60 21.87 -17.29 6.75
C ARG A 60 21.29 -16.53 5.56
N ALA A 61 20.17 -16.99 5.00
CA ALA A 61 19.53 -16.36 3.85
C ALA A 61 18.84 -15.05 4.25
N LYS A 62 18.97 -14.01 3.42
CA LYS A 62 18.26 -12.74 3.61
C LYS A 62 16.80 -12.91 3.20
N ILE A 63 15.90 -12.91 4.18
CA ILE A 63 14.45 -13.02 3.94
C ILE A 63 13.86 -11.60 3.82
N ILE A 64 13.21 -11.34 2.69
CA ILE A 64 12.52 -10.07 2.41
C ILE A 64 11.02 -10.32 2.48
N ALA A 65 10.31 -9.58 3.33
CA ALA A 65 8.87 -9.64 3.46
C ALA A 65 8.23 -8.36 2.89
N LEU A 66 7.35 -8.51 1.90
CA LEU A 66 6.61 -7.39 1.32
C LEU A 66 5.51 -6.91 2.28
N THR A 67 5.41 -5.61 2.48
CA THR A 67 4.50 -5.04 3.48
C THR A 67 3.14 -4.72 2.86
N GLY A 68 2.15 -5.61 3.05
CA GLY A 68 0.81 -5.49 2.48
C GLY A 68 -0.03 -4.33 3.03
N LYS A 69 0.38 -3.76 4.17
CA LYS A 69 -0.32 -2.65 4.83
C LYS A 69 -0.48 -1.40 3.95
N TRP A 70 0.39 -1.19 2.98
CA TRP A 70 0.31 -0.02 2.08
C TRP A 70 -0.16 -0.39 0.68
N PHE A 71 -0.48 -1.66 0.47
CA PHE A 71 -1.10 -2.13 -0.74
C PHE A 71 -2.60 -1.82 -0.65
N SER A 72 -3.13 -1.07 -1.61
CA SER A 72 -4.51 -0.57 -1.62
C SER A 72 -5.54 -1.72 -1.75
N GLN A 73 -5.75 -2.44 -0.66
CA GLN A 73 -6.81 -3.42 -0.46
C GLN A 73 -7.61 -2.99 0.77
N LYS A 74 -8.83 -2.51 0.57
CA LYS A 74 -9.75 -2.32 1.69
C LYS A 74 -10.03 -3.71 2.29
N VAL A 75 -9.24 -4.12 3.28
CA VAL A 75 -9.48 -5.33 4.06
C VAL A 75 -10.37 -4.88 5.20
N PRO A 76 -11.67 -5.26 5.23
CA PRO A 76 -12.51 -4.91 6.35
C PRO A 76 -11.89 -5.49 7.62
N THR A 77 -11.48 -4.60 8.54
CA THR A 77 -11.02 -5.03 9.85
C THR A 77 -12.20 -5.66 10.58
N ARG A 78 -11.96 -6.80 11.25
CA ARG A 78 -12.98 -7.56 11.98
C ARG A 78 -13.81 -6.70 12.96
N LEU A 79 -13.25 -5.60 13.45
CA LEU A 79 -13.93 -4.64 14.32
C LEU A 79 -15.05 -3.85 13.62
N GLU A 80 -14.94 -3.56 12.33
CA GLU A 80 -15.96 -2.82 11.57
C GLU A 80 -17.14 -3.70 11.15
N GLN A 81 -16.98 -5.04 11.17
CA GLN A 81 -18.04 -5.99 10.83
C GLN A 81 -19.11 -6.10 11.93
N HIS A 82 -18.81 -5.67 13.16
CA HIS A 82 -19.70 -5.81 14.31
C HIS A 82 -20.48 -4.53 14.65
N THR A 83 -20.24 -3.41 13.96
CA THR A 83 -20.93 -2.12 14.23
C THR A 83 -22.03 -1.80 13.21
N ALA A 84 -22.26 -2.70 12.24
CA ALA A 84 -23.27 -2.54 11.19
C ALA A 84 -24.48 -3.49 11.39
N ALA A 85 -24.94 -3.65 12.63
CA ALA A 85 -26.16 -4.36 12.99
C ALA A 85 -27.09 -3.44 13.80
#